data_AF-B4K237-F1
#
_entry.id   AF-B4K237-F1
#
_cell.length_a   1.000
_cell.length_b   1.000
_cell.length_c   1.000
_cell.angle_alpha   90.00
_cell.angle_beta   90.00
_cell.angle_gamma   90.00
#
_symmetry.space_group_name_H-M   'P 1'
#
loop_
_entity.id
_entity.type
_entity.pdbx_description
1 polymer ?
#
loop_
_entity_poly.entity_id
_entity_poly.type
_entity_poly.pdbx_seq_one_letter_code
_entity_poly.pdbx_strand_id
1 'polypeptide(L)'
;GRDAIFEGYSVQRYIFRAQCIYLLKSLQLVLQQFRHGLNHCDYELCTHAAIYRMDLETQEQQLDEFVRLLKTGQLDEHTNCEPIRRVLHYINGLHQNLMPPQTLVDLLDEHQLYETLVEVYEAGMDAVNANAGMLHTIIKLGDEQTSSFQSMQMLMEHSCALKQKLKKVQRKLSGNKTAAAWTGMQCARYQRILEANEALGALISILGVSAREANKESNGGIAHEKLWHLLSLNYSKFAPSQDTEQRELDVFGQRCMKLLEEQLEELCTLLEPRDVNTEYVRHATCNTLQHRAAQIKRHYEDVKSLELAAAERDKEIKALKYTAKLKQQDYSELQVRKEMAEKQVHRFSQDYCQTLTQMAEGMEQLEQCILSKEASLQHALNTLTDKLSVLEQAQQHWQQQQQAENACATSSTRSCNRELNLMHQALRQERKLRVQLQGIELCKTFAALEPLHVPQLKASIQLNSLEAELRTFKNQWLLSHLELGSRGDQRRAQIQLQGSRLLRHIFQTYCTLNPHRAAPTDFGLFISQDLRRAF
;
A
#
# COMPACT_ATOMS: atom_id res chain seq x y z
N GLY A 1 20.60 2.82 91.60
CA GLY A 1 21.26 2.51 90.32
C GLY A 1 20.67 1.26 89.69
N ARG A 2 20.80 0.10 90.35
CA ARG A 2 20.14 -1.16 89.95
C ARG A 2 18.62 -1.17 90.23
N ASP A 3 18.17 -0.56 91.33
CA ASP A 3 16.73 -0.52 91.69
C ASP A 3 15.86 0.19 90.63
N ALA A 4 16.40 1.26 90.01
CA ALA A 4 15.71 1.96 88.92
C ALA A 4 15.60 1.13 87.62
N ILE A 5 16.43 0.10 87.45
CA ILE A 5 16.37 -0.83 86.31
C ILE A 5 15.32 -1.93 86.59
N PHE A 6 15.20 -2.36 87.83
CA PHE A 6 14.15 -3.30 88.26
C PHE A 6 12.75 -2.69 88.24
N GLU A 7 12.62 -1.38 88.46
CA GLU A 7 11.35 -0.64 88.39
C GLU A 7 11.09 0.02 87.02
N GLY A 8 12.09 0.08 86.14
CA GLY A 8 12.03 0.82 84.88
C GLY A 8 11.33 0.05 83.76
N TYR A 9 10.03 0.29 83.57
CA TYR A 9 9.26 -0.18 82.40
C TYR A 9 9.95 0.11 81.04
N SER A 10 10.85 1.10 80.97
CA SER A 10 11.62 1.43 79.77
C SER A 10 12.52 0.30 79.27
N VAL A 11 13.13 -0.50 80.16
CA VAL A 11 14.05 -1.58 79.77
C VAL A 11 13.26 -2.76 79.21
N GLN A 12 12.18 -3.15 79.88
CA GLN A 12 11.30 -4.23 79.44
C GLN A 12 10.63 -3.88 78.09
N ARG A 13 10.20 -2.62 77.92
CA ARG A 13 9.71 -2.11 76.62
C ARG A 13 10.75 -2.18 75.52
N TYR A 14 12.02 -1.85 75.82
CA TYR A 14 13.09 -1.96 74.83
C TYR A 14 13.35 -3.40 74.41
N ILE A 15 13.43 -4.34 75.37
CA ILE A 15 13.60 -5.78 75.10
C ILE A 15 12.44 -6.31 74.25
N PHE A 16 11.20 -5.98 74.63
CA PHE A 16 10.01 -6.38 73.88
C PHE A 16 10.03 -5.82 72.46
N ARG A 17 10.34 -4.53 72.30
CA ARG A 17 10.46 -3.89 70.98
C ARG A 17 11.53 -4.57 70.12
N ALA A 18 12.72 -4.84 70.67
CA ALA A 18 13.80 -5.49 69.95
C ALA A 18 13.37 -6.89 69.45
N GLN A 19 12.68 -7.65 70.29
CA GLN A 19 12.12 -8.95 69.92
C GLN A 19 11.05 -8.84 68.81
N CYS A 20 10.14 -7.86 68.90
CA CYS A 20 9.13 -7.64 67.86
C CYS A 20 9.74 -7.27 66.52
N ILE A 21 10.73 -6.36 66.51
CA ILE A 21 11.42 -5.96 65.28
C ILE A 21 12.14 -7.16 64.67
N TYR A 22 12.84 -7.98 65.47
CA TYR A 22 13.49 -9.19 64.98
C TYR A 22 12.48 -10.15 64.32
N LEU A 23 11.36 -10.45 64.99
CA LEU A 23 10.35 -11.36 64.45
C LEU A 23 9.74 -10.84 63.14
N LEU A 24 9.42 -9.55 63.09
CA LEU A 24 8.84 -8.93 61.89
C LEU A 24 9.85 -8.88 60.73
N LYS A 25 11.13 -8.59 61.01
CA LYS A 25 12.19 -8.61 59.98
C LYS A 25 12.47 -10.01 59.48
N SER A 26 12.51 -11.00 60.37
CA SER A 26 12.66 -12.41 59.98
C SER A 26 11.48 -12.89 59.14
N LEU A 27 10.26 -12.46 59.45
CA LEU A 27 9.08 -12.76 58.64
C LEU A 27 9.16 -12.08 57.27
N GLN A 28 9.54 -10.79 57.24
CA GLN A 28 9.73 -10.02 56.02
C GLN A 28 10.75 -10.68 55.08
N LEU A 29 11.87 -11.18 55.62
CA LEU A 29 12.91 -11.89 54.87
C LEU A 29 12.32 -13.05 54.07
N VAL A 30 11.57 -13.93 54.72
CA VAL A 30 11.03 -15.15 54.11
C VAL A 30 9.92 -14.81 53.13
N LEU A 31 9.04 -13.88 53.48
CA LEU A 31 7.94 -13.43 52.60
C LEU A 31 8.45 -12.78 51.31
N GLN A 32 9.56 -12.04 51.37
CA GLN A 32 10.18 -11.48 50.16
C GLN A 32 10.75 -12.57 49.26
N GLN A 33 11.40 -13.60 49.83
CA GLN A 33 11.87 -14.74 49.04
C GLN A 33 10.69 -15.51 48.42
N PHE A 34 9.60 -15.71 49.17
CA PHE A 34 8.36 -16.27 48.63
C PHE A 34 7.81 -15.44 47.47
N ARG A 35 7.73 -14.12 47.63
CA ARG A 35 7.22 -13.24 46.60
C ARG A 35 8.11 -13.31 45.35
N HIS A 36 9.43 -13.27 45.50
CA HIS A 36 10.32 -13.38 44.36
C HIS A 36 10.21 -14.76 43.70
N GLY A 37 10.30 -15.83 44.47
CA GLY A 37 10.20 -17.20 44.00
C GLY A 37 8.89 -17.49 43.27
N LEU A 38 7.74 -17.11 43.84
CA LEU A 38 6.43 -17.32 43.19
C LEU A 38 6.25 -16.53 41.89
N ASN A 39 6.92 -15.38 41.75
CA ASN A 39 6.87 -14.60 40.52
C ASN A 39 7.77 -15.14 39.40
N HIS A 40 8.73 -16.01 39.73
CA HIS A 40 9.73 -16.53 38.79
C HIS A 40 9.74 -18.06 38.69
N CYS A 41 8.93 -18.75 39.49
CA CYS A 41 8.79 -20.20 39.45
C CYS A 41 8.07 -20.69 38.19
N ASP A 42 8.17 -21.99 37.96
CA ASP A 42 7.41 -22.65 36.92
C ASP A 42 5.94 -22.85 37.33
N TYR A 43 5.12 -23.27 36.36
CA TYR A 43 3.70 -23.47 36.56
C TYR A 43 3.41 -24.56 37.62
N GLU A 44 4.19 -25.63 37.65
CA GLU A 44 3.99 -26.75 38.58
C GLU A 44 4.19 -26.28 40.02
N LEU A 45 5.30 -25.61 40.33
CA LEU A 45 5.55 -25.06 41.66
C LEU A 45 4.51 -24.00 42.05
N CYS A 46 4.09 -23.14 41.11
CA CYS A 46 3.05 -22.14 41.35
C CYS A 46 1.70 -22.81 41.72
N THR A 47 1.29 -23.85 40.98
CA THR A 47 0.06 -24.59 41.29
C THR A 47 0.15 -25.37 42.61
N HIS A 48 1.32 -25.90 42.93
CA HIS A 48 1.53 -26.58 44.21
C HIS A 48 1.45 -25.60 45.39
N ALA A 49 2.06 -24.41 45.26
CA ALA A 49 1.95 -23.35 46.24
C ALA A 49 0.51 -22.86 46.43
N ALA A 50 -0.31 -22.85 45.37
CA ALA A 50 -1.72 -22.44 45.44
C ALA A 50 -2.57 -23.33 46.36
N ILE A 51 -2.18 -24.59 46.60
CA ILE A 51 -2.86 -25.51 47.54
C ILE A 51 -2.83 -24.94 48.96
N TYR A 52 -1.74 -24.27 49.34
CA TYR A 52 -1.53 -23.71 50.68
C TYR A 52 -2.13 -22.30 50.85
N ARG A 53 -2.89 -21.79 49.88
CA ARG A 53 -3.47 -20.43 49.93
C ARG A 53 -4.32 -20.21 51.19
N MET A 54 -5.19 -21.18 51.52
CA MET A 54 -6.08 -21.06 52.69
C MET A 54 -5.31 -21.10 54.01
N ASP A 55 -4.27 -21.91 54.10
CA ASP A 55 -3.43 -21.98 55.29
C ASP A 55 -2.65 -20.68 55.49
N LEU A 56 -2.09 -20.12 54.40
CA LEU A 56 -1.40 -18.83 54.42
C LEU A 56 -2.33 -17.67 54.80
N GLU A 57 -3.58 -17.67 54.33
CA GLU A 57 -4.61 -16.70 54.72
C GLU A 57 -4.90 -16.78 56.24
N THR A 58 -4.86 -17.97 56.83
CA THR A 58 -5.00 -18.15 58.29
C THR A 58 -3.79 -17.59 59.05
N GLN A 59 -2.57 -17.74 58.52
CA GLN A 59 -1.37 -17.16 59.11
C GLN A 59 -1.37 -15.62 59.02
N GLU A 60 -1.87 -15.07 57.90
CA GLU A 60 -2.01 -13.62 57.70
C GLU A 60 -2.96 -13.00 58.74
N GLN A 61 -4.07 -13.65 59.06
CA GLN A 61 -5.00 -13.18 60.08
C GLN A 61 -4.34 -13.05 61.47
N GLN A 62 -3.38 -13.91 61.82
CA GLN A 62 -2.62 -13.82 63.08
C GLN A 62 -1.68 -12.60 63.08
N LEU A 63 -1.11 -12.26 61.92
CA LEU A 63 -0.30 -11.05 61.75
C LEU A 63 -1.17 -9.79 61.82
N ASP A 64 -2.36 -9.81 61.20
CA ASP A 64 -3.32 -8.71 61.23
C ASP A 64 -3.75 -8.35 62.64
N GLU A 65 -3.96 -9.34 63.50
CA GLU A 65 -4.27 -9.11 64.91
C GLU A 65 -3.12 -8.39 65.63
N PHE A 66 -1.87 -8.76 65.34
CA PHE A 66 -0.72 -8.06 65.90
C PHE A 66 -0.58 -6.62 65.38
N VAL A 67 -0.88 -6.39 64.10
CA VAL A 67 -0.96 -5.05 63.50
C VAL A 67 -2.10 -4.24 64.14
N ARG A 68 -3.23 -4.87 64.45
CA ARG A 68 -4.35 -4.24 65.16
C ARG A 68 -3.93 -3.79 66.55
N LEU A 69 -3.22 -4.64 67.31
CA LEU A 69 -2.68 -4.28 68.63
C LEU A 69 -1.73 -3.07 68.52
N LEU A 70 -0.86 -3.05 67.52
CA LEU A 70 0.03 -1.90 67.29
C LEU A 70 -0.74 -0.61 66.99
N LYS A 71 -1.71 -0.66 66.05
CA LYS A 71 -2.51 0.51 65.64
C LYS A 71 -3.39 1.05 66.76
N THR A 72 -3.86 0.18 67.64
CA THR A 72 -4.72 0.55 68.79
C THR A 72 -3.92 0.95 70.03
N GLY A 73 -2.58 0.92 69.97
CA GLY A 73 -1.73 1.22 71.12
C GLY A 73 -1.81 0.18 72.24
N GLN A 74 -2.26 -1.03 71.93
CA GLN A 74 -2.40 -2.16 72.85
C GLN A 74 -1.23 -3.14 72.76
N LEU A 75 -0.23 -2.86 71.90
CA LEU A 75 0.98 -3.66 71.78
C LEU A 75 2.00 -3.24 72.84
N ASP A 76 2.18 -4.06 73.86
CA ASP A 76 3.04 -3.80 75.03
C ASP A 76 3.88 -5.03 75.45
N GLU A 77 4.74 -4.84 76.45
CA GLU A 77 5.63 -5.89 76.99
C GLU A 77 4.92 -7.14 77.53
N HIS A 78 3.61 -7.07 77.79
CA HIS A 78 2.79 -8.20 78.24
C HIS A 78 2.15 -8.97 77.08
N THR A 79 2.21 -8.43 75.87
CA THR A 79 1.63 -9.05 74.69
C THR A 79 2.34 -10.37 74.35
N ASN A 80 1.55 -11.41 74.11
CA ASN A 80 2.08 -12.71 73.74
C ASN A 80 2.58 -12.72 72.28
N CYS A 81 3.89 -12.83 72.08
CA CYS A 81 4.50 -12.95 70.74
C CYS A 81 4.47 -14.37 70.15
N GLU A 82 3.94 -15.36 70.87
CA GLU A 82 3.90 -16.75 70.41
C GLU A 82 3.13 -16.96 69.09
N PRO A 83 1.99 -16.29 68.83
CA PRO A 83 1.30 -16.40 67.53
C PRO A 83 2.19 -16.02 66.35
N ILE A 84 2.93 -14.91 66.43
CA ILE A 84 3.86 -14.50 65.37
C ILE A 84 5.03 -15.48 65.22
N ARG A 85 5.55 -16.04 66.32
CA ARG A 85 6.60 -17.06 66.26
C ARG A 85 6.12 -18.29 65.49
N ARG A 86 4.87 -18.73 65.71
CA ARG A 86 4.27 -19.83 64.96
C ARG A 86 4.09 -19.49 63.48
N VAL A 87 3.63 -18.27 63.17
CA VAL A 87 3.52 -17.79 61.78
C VAL A 87 4.87 -17.85 61.08
N LEU A 88 5.93 -17.31 61.72
CA LEU A 88 7.29 -17.34 61.19
C LEU A 88 7.78 -18.78 60.98
N HIS A 89 7.58 -19.67 61.96
CA HIS A 89 7.98 -21.06 61.87
C HIS A 89 7.25 -21.80 60.75
N TYR A 90 5.92 -21.62 60.64
CA TYR A 90 5.11 -22.22 59.59
C TYR A 90 5.56 -21.75 58.19
N ILE A 91 5.71 -20.44 58.01
CA ILE A 91 6.11 -19.86 56.71
C ILE A 91 7.53 -20.30 56.35
N ASN A 92 8.47 -20.35 57.30
CA ASN A 92 9.80 -20.90 57.06
C ASN A 92 9.76 -22.38 56.65
N GLY A 93 9.02 -23.21 57.38
CA GLY A 93 8.87 -24.63 57.06
C GLY A 93 8.23 -24.83 55.69
N LEU A 94 7.18 -24.08 55.37
CA LEU A 94 6.52 -24.11 54.08
C LEU A 94 7.47 -23.67 52.95
N HIS A 95 8.29 -22.64 53.17
CA HIS A 95 9.26 -22.16 52.19
C HIS A 95 10.27 -23.26 51.83
N GLN A 96 10.84 -23.90 52.86
CA GLN A 96 11.81 -24.97 52.68
C GLN A 96 11.21 -26.25 52.08
N ASN A 97 9.93 -26.54 52.38
CA ASN A 97 9.22 -27.72 51.86
C ASN A 97 8.76 -27.53 50.41
N LEU A 98 8.20 -26.37 50.07
CA LEU A 98 7.74 -26.08 48.71
C LEU A 98 8.89 -25.94 47.73
N MET A 99 10.01 -25.39 48.19
CA MET A 99 11.15 -25.05 47.36
C MET A 99 12.42 -25.63 48.01
N PRO A 100 12.79 -26.88 47.71
CA PRO A 100 14.01 -27.47 48.25
C PRO A 100 15.23 -26.62 47.89
N PRO A 101 16.29 -26.57 48.73
CA PRO A 101 17.44 -25.69 48.53
C PRO A 101 18.07 -25.76 47.14
N GLN A 102 18.03 -26.91 46.47
CA GLN A 102 18.57 -27.08 45.12
C GLN A 102 17.78 -26.30 44.05
N THR A 103 16.45 -26.24 44.17
CA THR A 103 15.55 -25.50 43.26
C THR A 103 15.42 -24.04 43.66
N LEU A 104 15.54 -23.77 44.95
CA LEU A 104 15.30 -22.46 45.56
C LEU A 104 16.42 -21.47 45.20
N VAL A 105 17.66 -21.93 45.07
CA VAL A 105 18.83 -21.08 44.74
C VAL A 105 18.66 -20.30 43.43
N ASP A 106 18.03 -20.90 42.42
CA ASP A 106 17.76 -20.26 41.12
C ASP A 106 16.58 -19.26 41.19
N LEU A 107 15.76 -19.37 42.23
CA LEU A 107 14.56 -18.57 42.49
C LEU A 107 14.76 -17.53 43.60
N LEU A 108 16.01 -17.26 44.00
CA LEU A 108 16.35 -16.23 44.98
C LEU A 108 16.87 -14.96 44.31
N ASP A 109 16.40 -13.83 44.84
CA ASP A 109 17.07 -12.57 44.59
C ASP A 109 18.19 -12.38 45.62
N GLU A 110 19.40 -12.80 45.24
CA GLU A 110 20.60 -12.72 46.09
C GLU A 110 20.80 -11.31 46.70
N HIS A 111 20.56 -10.24 45.92
CA HIS A 111 20.75 -8.87 46.41
C HIS A 111 19.72 -8.52 47.49
N GLN A 112 18.43 -8.73 47.20
CA GLN A 112 17.34 -8.45 48.12
C GLN A 112 17.42 -9.31 49.40
N LEU A 113 17.86 -10.57 49.25
CA LEU A 113 18.11 -11.46 50.38
C LEU A 113 19.13 -10.85 51.33
N TYR A 114 20.29 -10.41 50.84
CA TYR A 114 21.31 -9.81 51.69
C TYR A 114 20.92 -8.47 52.29
N GLU A 115 20.18 -7.63 51.57
CA GLU A 115 19.65 -6.38 52.12
C GLU A 115 18.80 -6.64 53.36
N THR A 116 17.92 -7.63 53.25
CA THR A 116 16.99 -7.94 54.33
C THR A 116 17.65 -8.76 55.44
N LEU A 117 18.62 -9.62 55.12
CA LEU A 117 19.43 -10.34 56.12
C LEU A 117 20.19 -9.38 57.03
N VAL A 118 20.79 -8.32 56.48
CA VAL A 118 21.49 -7.32 57.29
C VAL A 118 20.54 -6.68 58.30
N GLU A 119 19.31 -6.34 57.90
CA GLU A 119 18.30 -5.80 58.81
C GLU A 119 17.86 -6.82 59.88
N VAL A 120 17.71 -8.09 59.51
CA VAL A 120 17.39 -9.19 60.45
C VAL A 120 18.49 -9.36 61.48
N TYR A 121 19.76 -9.40 61.05
CA TYR A 121 20.89 -9.56 61.95
C TYR A 121 21.08 -8.35 62.84
N GLU A 122 20.88 -7.12 62.36
CA GLU A 122 20.90 -5.93 63.22
C GLU A 122 19.85 -6.00 64.32
N ALA A 123 18.60 -6.34 63.96
CA ALA A 123 17.52 -6.51 64.91
C ALA A 123 17.77 -7.68 65.88
N GLY A 124 18.35 -8.78 65.39
CA GLY A 124 18.71 -9.94 66.18
C GLY A 124 19.80 -9.63 67.21
N MET A 125 20.85 -8.89 66.81
CA MET A 125 21.89 -8.44 67.74
C MET A 125 21.35 -7.46 68.78
N ASP A 126 20.37 -6.63 68.44
CA ASP A 126 19.66 -5.82 69.43
C ASP A 126 18.90 -6.67 70.44
N ALA A 127 18.19 -7.71 69.99
CA ALA A 127 17.49 -8.63 70.86
C ALA A 127 18.44 -9.44 71.75
N VAL A 128 19.54 -9.98 71.21
CA VAL A 128 20.55 -10.70 71.99
C VAL A 128 21.19 -9.77 73.03
N ASN A 129 21.67 -8.60 72.61
CA ASN A 129 22.32 -7.65 73.52
C ASN A 129 21.36 -7.15 74.63
N ALA A 130 20.09 -6.91 74.31
CA ALA A 130 19.11 -6.48 75.30
C ALA A 130 18.82 -7.57 76.35
N ASN A 131 18.61 -8.82 75.90
CA ASN A 131 18.36 -9.93 76.83
C ASN A 131 19.61 -10.33 77.62
N ALA A 132 20.78 -10.41 76.98
CA ALA A 132 22.04 -10.68 77.65
C ALA A 132 22.40 -9.56 78.65
N GLY A 133 22.20 -8.29 78.29
CA GLY A 133 22.41 -7.15 79.18
C GLY A 133 21.48 -7.14 80.38
N MET A 134 20.21 -7.55 80.20
CA MET A 134 19.29 -7.73 81.31
C MET A 134 19.78 -8.84 82.24
N LEU A 135 20.07 -10.03 81.69
CA LEU A 135 20.57 -11.18 82.45
C LEU A 135 21.87 -10.86 83.18
N HIS A 136 22.81 -10.17 82.53
CA HIS A 136 24.06 -9.69 83.11
C HIS A 136 23.82 -8.75 84.30
N THR A 137 22.84 -7.85 84.20
CA THR A 137 22.55 -6.86 85.25
C THR A 137 21.90 -7.47 86.49
N ILE A 138 21.10 -8.52 86.31
CA ILE A 138 20.40 -9.18 87.42
C ILE A 138 21.27 -10.20 88.15
N ILE A 139 22.46 -10.54 87.65
CA ILE A 139 23.38 -11.44 88.37
C ILE A 139 23.78 -10.82 89.72
N LYS A 140 23.74 -11.65 90.76
CA LYS A 140 24.06 -11.26 92.14
C LYS A 140 25.51 -10.76 92.24
N LEU A 141 25.71 -9.71 93.06
CA LEU A 141 27.05 -9.22 93.38
C LEU A 141 27.89 -10.34 94.01
N GLY A 142 29.12 -10.53 93.50
CA GLY A 142 30.03 -11.62 93.89
C GLY A 142 30.16 -12.72 92.85
N ASP A 143 29.21 -12.85 91.92
CA ASP A 143 29.21 -13.89 90.88
C ASP A 143 29.89 -13.42 89.56
N GLU A 144 30.70 -12.36 89.59
CA GLU A 144 31.32 -11.73 88.39
C GLU A 144 32.32 -12.64 87.67
N GLN A 145 32.86 -13.65 88.35
CA GLN A 145 33.81 -14.62 87.76
C GLN A 145 33.12 -15.92 87.32
N THR A 146 31.79 -15.99 87.37
CA THR A 146 31.03 -17.20 87.02
C THR A 146 30.75 -17.30 85.53
N SER A 147 30.50 -18.52 85.05
CA SER A 147 30.22 -18.78 83.63
C SER A 147 28.99 -18.02 83.12
N SER A 148 27.97 -17.80 83.95
CA SER A 148 26.80 -17.00 83.55
C SER A 148 27.17 -15.56 83.27
N PHE A 149 28.04 -14.97 84.10
CA PHE A 149 28.47 -13.58 83.93
C PHE A 149 29.32 -13.44 82.66
N GLN A 150 30.35 -14.29 82.51
CA GLN A 150 31.24 -14.29 81.36
C GLN A 150 30.49 -14.55 80.04
N SER A 151 29.52 -15.48 80.04
CA SER A 151 28.71 -15.78 78.86
C SER A 151 27.87 -14.58 78.42
N MET A 152 27.19 -13.92 79.36
CA MET A 152 26.37 -12.75 79.01
C MET A 152 27.24 -11.58 78.55
N GLN A 153 28.38 -11.36 79.19
CA GLN A 153 29.34 -10.33 78.79
C GLN A 153 29.87 -10.58 77.37
N MET A 154 30.30 -11.81 77.08
CA MET A 154 30.75 -12.22 75.74
C MET A 154 29.66 -11.95 74.68
N LEU A 155 28.42 -12.37 74.95
CA LEU A 155 27.31 -12.12 74.02
C LEU A 155 27.06 -10.63 73.77
N MET A 156 27.17 -9.78 74.79
CA MET A 156 27.04 -8.32 74.64
C MET A 156 28.18 -7.72 73.79
N GLU A 157 29.42 -8.12 74.07
CA GLU A 157 30.61 -7.66 73.35
C GLU A 157 30.55 -8.05 71.86
N HIS A 158 30.27 -9.33 71.58
CA HIS A 158 30.11 -9.84 70.21
C HIS A 158 28.92 -9.19 69.49
N SER A 159 27.77 -9.03 70.16
CA SER A 159 26.61 -8.35 69.58
C SER A 159 26.95 -6.91 69.18
N CYS A 160 27.67 -6.17 70.01
CA CYS A 160 28.11 -4.81 69.70
C CYS A 160 29.09 -4.77 68.52
N ALA A 161 30.07 -5.68 68.50
CA ALA A 161 31.05 -5.78 67.42
C ALA A 161 30.39 -6.13 66.07
N LEU A 162 29.50 -7.13 66.05
CA LEU A 162 28.76 -7.53 64.86
C LEU A 162 27.85 -6.41 64.35
N LYS A 163 27.15 -5.67 65.23
CA LYS A 163 26.38 -4.48 64.83
C LYS A 163 27.23 -3.41 64.15
N GLN A 164 28.45 -3.18 64.62
CA GLN A 164 29.35 -2.23 63.97
C GLN A 164 29.78 -2.72 62.58
N LYS A 165 30.02 -4.03 62.41
CA LYS A 165 30.29 -4.65 61.11
C LYS A 165 29.08 -4.53 60.17
N LEU A 166 27.88 -4.88 60.63
CA LEU A 166 26.61 -4.79 59.89
C LEU A 166 26.36 -3.39 59.34
N LYS A 167 26.52 -2.34 60.14
CA LYS A 167 26.39 -0.94 59.67
C LYS A 167 27.35 -0.58 58.54
N LYS A 168 28.57 -1.14 58.54
CA LYS A 168 29.54 -0.93 57.46
C LYS A 168 29.09 -1.65 56.19
N VAL A 169 28.61 -2.89 56.32
CA VAL A 169 28.07 -3.68 55.21
C VAL A 169 26.83 -3.02 54.61
N GLN A 170 25.87 -2.59 55.43
CA GLN A 170 24.65 -1.93 54.99
C GLN A 170 24.95 -0.69 54.12
N ARG A 171 25.90 0.16 54.55
CA ARG A 171 26.32 1.33 53.77
C ARG A 171 26.92 0.97 52.41
N LYS A 172 27.67 -0.14 52.34
CA LYS A 172 28.25 -0.64 51.08
C LYS A 172 27.14 -1.18 50.17
N LEU A 173 26.18 -1.92 50.73
CA LEU A 173 25.08 -2.55 50.01
C LEU A 173 24.13 -1.50 49.40
N SER A 174 23.71 -0.50 50.20
CA SER A 174 22.82 0.57 49.72
C SER A 174 23.50 1.61 48.81
N GLY A 175 24.85 1.67 48.84
CA GLY A 175 25.63 2.68 48.12
C GLY A 175 26.11 2.25 46.72
N ASN A 176 26.25 0.95 46.45
CA ASN A 176 26.87 0.45 45.23
C ASN A 176 25.85 0.03 44.18
N LYS A 177 25.76 0.79 43.08
CA LYS A 177 24.96 0.39 41.90
C LYS A 177 25.72 -0.46 40.88
N THR A 178 27.05 -0.65 40.96
CA THR A 178 27.79 -1.18 39.79
C THR A 178 29.07 -2.01 40.03
N ALA A 179 29.37 -2.56 41.22
CA ALA A 179 30.60 -3.37 41.36
C ALA A 179 30.60 -4.47 42.43
N ALA A 180 29.45 -5.03 42.81
CA ALA A 180 29.44 -6.24 43.64
C ALA A 180 29.66 -7.47 42.74
N ALA A 181 30.58 -8.36 43.15
CA ALA A 181 30.93 -9.57 42.41
C ALA A 181 29.89 -10.68 42.68
N TRP A 182 28.61 -10.41 42.38
CA TRP A 182 27.53 -11.37 42.54
C TRP A 182 27.80 -12.61 41.67
N THR A 183 27.94 -13.77 42.30
CA THR A 183 28.22 -15.04 41.62
C THR A 183 26.96 -15.87 41.39
N GLY A 184 25.79 -15.35 41.76
CA GLY A 184 24.60 -16.16 42.01
C GLY A 184 24.67 -16.80 43.40
N MET A 185 23.49 -17.05 43.97
CA MET A 185 23.37 -17.79 45.22
C MET A 185 23.88 -19.22 45.02
N GLN A 186 24.44 -19.82 46.06
CA GLN A 186 24.91 -21.21 46.05
C GLN A 186 24.16 -22.00 47.13
N CYS A 187 23.81 -23.26 46.86
CA CYS A 187 23.07 -24.10 47.81
C CYS A 187 23.77 -24.19 49.17
N ALA A 188 25.09 -24.42 49.20
CA ALA A 188 25.87 -24.48 50.44
C ALA A 188 25.92 -23.13 51.18
N ARG A 189 25.88 -22.00 50.46
CA ARG A 189 25.83 -20.67 51.08
C ARG A 189 24.46 -20.41 51.69
N TYR A 190 23.39 -20.74 50.95
CA TYR A 190 22.04 -20.60 51.43
C TYR A 190 21.76 -21.49 52.65
N GLN A 191 22.26 -22.73 52.67
CA GLN A 191 22.17 -23.61 53.84
C GLN A 191 22.85 -23.00 55.07
N ARG A 192 24.06 -22.44 54.95
CA ARG A 192 24.73 -21.75 56.05
C ARG A 192 23.95 -20.51 56.55
N ILE A 193 23.28 -19.79 55.65
CA ILE A 193 22.36 -18.69 56.02
C ILE A 193 21.18 -19.22 56.85
N LEU A 194 20.57 -20.34 56.43
CA LEU A 194 19.47 -20.96 57.17
C LEU A 194 19.91 -21.44 58.56
N GLU A 195 21.06 -22.10 58.64
CA GLU A 195 21.66 -22.55 59.91
C GLU A 195 21.94 -21.39 60.87
N ALA A 196 22.52 -20.28 60.36
CA ALA A 196 22.78 -19.10 61.15
C ALA A 196 21.49 -18.44 61.67
N ASN A 197 20.44 -18.37 60.83
CA ASN A 197 19.14 -17.82 61.21
C ASN A 197 18.43 -18.68 62.26
N GLU A 198 18.48 -20.00 62.13
CA GLU A 198 17.93 -20.94 63.11
C GLU A 198 18.65 -20.81 64.46
N ALA A 199 19.98 -20.81 64.45
CA ALA A 199 20.79 -20.65 65.65
C ALA A 199 20.52 -19.29 66.35
N LEU A 200 20.43 -18.19 65.59
CA LEU A 200 20.12 -16.87 66.12
C LEU A 200 18.71 -16.82 66.73
N GLY A 201 17.71 -17.40 66.04
CA GLY A 201 16.33 -17.47 66.54
C GLY A 201 16.20 -18.29 67.82
N ALA A 202 16.91 -19.41 67.89
CA ALA A 202 17.02 -20.25 69.09
C ALA A 202 17.69 -19.47 70.24
N LEU A 203 18.84 -18.82 70.00
CA LEU A 203 19.55 -18.03 71.00
C LEU A 203 18.69 -16.90 71.59
N ILE A 204 18.01 -16.14 70.73
CA ILE A 204 17.08 -15.07 71.17
C ILE A 204 15.94 -15.65 72.01
N SER A 205 15.45 -16.84 71.67
CA SER A 205 14.37 -17.50 72.42
C SER A 205 14.84 -18.00 73.78
N ILE A 206 16.02 -18.63 73.85
CA ILE A 206 16.66 -19.08 75.09
C ILE A 206 16.85 -17.88 76.02
N LEU A 207 17.52 -16.83 75.54
CA LEU A 207 17.80 -15.64 76.34
C LEU A 207 16.51 -14.91 76.73
N GLY A 208 15.55 -14.75 75.81
CA GLY A 208 14.32 -14.01 76.07
C GLY A 208 13.33 -14.69 77.01
N VAL A 209 13.28 -16.02 77.04
CA VAL A 209 12.49 -16.76 78.05
C VAL A 209 13.22 -16.73 79.39
N SER A 210 14.53 -16.99 79.39
CA SER A 210 15.34 -16.99 80.63
C SER A 210 15.36 -15.60 81.29
N ALA A 211 15.45 -14.52 80.50
CA ALA A 211 15.35 -13.14 80.96
C ALA A 211 14.01 -12.86 81.64
N ARG A 212 12.89 -13.31 81.05
CA ARG A 212 11.54 -13.13 81.62
C ARG A 212 11.33 -13.94 82.89
N GLU A 213 11.83 -15.17 82.96
CA GLU A 213 11.74 -16.04 84.14
C GLU A 213 12.62 -15.51 85.28
N ALA A 214 13.89 -15.22 85.00
CA ALA A 214 14.83 -14.70 85.98
C ALA A 214 14.40 -13.33 86.55
N ASN A 215 13.78 -12.47 85.73
CA ASN A 215 13.27 -11.18 86.18
C ASN A 215 12.08 -11.30 87.17
N LYS A 216 11.25 -12.35 87.05
CA LYS A 216 10.15 -12.59 88.01
C LYS A 216 10.66 -13.06 89.38
N GLU A 217 11.82 -13.70 89.40
CA GLU A 217 12.40 -14.29 90.62
C GLU A 217 13.50 -13.41 91.26
N SER A 218 13.97 -12.39 90.53
CA SER A 218 15.06 -11.51 90.94
C SER A 218 14.62 -10.48 91.99
N ASN A 219 14.37 -10.93 93.23
CA ASN A 219 14.23 -10.04 94.38
C ASN A 219 15.60 -9.51 94.84
N GLY A 220 16.21 -8.62 94.05
CA GLY A 220 17.54 -8.02 94.34
C GLY A 220 18.75 -8.72 93.71
N GLY A 221 18.49 -9.66 92.78
CA GLY A 221 19.50 -10.36 91.98
C GLY A 221 19.34 -11.88 92.02
N ILE A 222 19.80 -12.56 90.97
CA ILE A 222 19.77 -14.02 90.81
C ILE A 222 21.18 -14.60 90.96
N ALA A 223 21.33 -15.68 91.73
CA ALA A 223 22.60 -16.38 91.90
C ALA A 223 22.94 -17.20 90.65
N HIS A 224 24.24 -17.37 90.38
CA HIS A 224 24.76 -18.13 89.24
C HIS A 224 24.06 -19.47 89.02
N GLU A 225 24.03 -20.34 90.03
CA GLU A 225 23.46 -21.71 89.93
C GLU A 225 22.02 -21.71 89.41
N LYS A 226 21.18 -20.78 89.88
CA LYS A 226 19.78 -20.68 89.47
C LYS A 226 19.64 -20.16 88.06
N LEU A 227 20.38 -19.08 87.73
CA LEU A 227 20.37 -18.52 86.39
C LEU A 227 20.89 -19.53 85.37
N TRP A 228 21.98 -20.21 85.68
CA TRP A 228 22.58 -21.23 84.83
C TRP A 228 21.62 -22.40 84.61
N HIS A 229 20.93 -22.86 85.67
CA HIS A 229 19.88 -23.88 85.52
C HIS A 229 18.74 -23.44 84.60
N LEU A 230 18.23 -22.21 84.72
CA LEU A 230 17.20 -21.67 83.82
C LEU A 230 17.69 -21.62 82.37
N LEU A 231 18.91 -21.16 82.17
CA LEU A 231 19.55 -21.09 80.86
C LEU A 231 19.74 -22.48 80.24
N SER A 232 20.23 -23.46 81.00
CA SER A 232 20.38 -24.85 80.55
C SER A 232 19.03 -25.51 80.24
N LEU A 233 18.01 -25.26 81.07
CA LEU A 233 16.65 -25.76 80.84
C LEU A 233 16.08 -25.19 79.54
N ASN A 234 16.19 -23.88 79.32
CA ASN A 234 15.67 -23.25 78.12
C ASN A 234 16.52 -23.59 76.87
N TYR A 235 17.83 -23.78 77.02
CA TYR A 235 18.68 -24.33 75.98
C TYR A 235 18.16 -25.70 75.50
N SER A 236 17.90 -26.64 76.42
CA SER A 236 17.37 -27.96 76.03
C SER A 236 16.00 -27.93 75.35
N LYS A 237 15.20 -26.87 75.55
CA LYS A 237 13.89 -26.70 74.91
C LYS A 237 13.98 -26.09 73.51
N PHE A 238 14.90 -25.16 73.30
CA PHE A 238 14.94 -24.32 72.09
C PHE A 238 16.15 -24.56 71.20
N ALA A 239 17.17 -25.27 71.67
CA ALA A 239 18.32 -25.62 70.84
C ALA A 239 17.89 -26.52 69.67
N PRO A 240 18.47 -26.32 68.47
CA PRO A 240 18.18 -27.16 67.32
C PRO A 240 18.61 -28.61 67.58
N SER A 241 17.81 -29.57 67.10
CA SER A 241 17.93 -31.00 67.45
C SER A 241 19.25 -31.67 67.01
N GLN A 242 20.09 -30.99 66.24
CA GLN A 242 21.37 -31.51 65.73
C GLN A 242 22.53 -31.35 66.74
N ASP A 243 22.38 -30.52 67.78
CA ASP A 243 23.45 -30.25 68.76
C ASP A 243 23.48 -31.28 69.89
N THR A 244 23.84 -32.51 69.56
CA THR A 244 23.86 -33.63 70.53
C THR A 244 25.14 -33.68 71.37
N GLU A 245 26.21 -33.03 70.91
CA GLU A 245 27.57 -33.23 71.47
C GLU A 245 28.09 -32.07 72.35
N GLN A 246 27.47 -30.89 72.35
CA GLN A 246 27.94 -29.73 73.14
C GLN A 246 26.77 -29.04 73.85
N ARG A 247 26.46 -29.49 75.08
CA ARG A 247 25.25 -29.10 75.83
C ARG A 247 25.33 -27.78 76.58
N GLU A 248 26.38 -26.99 76.38
CA GLU A 248 26.63 -25.79 77.18
C GLU A 248 26.28 -24.52 76.40
N LEU A 249 25.57 -23.60 77.08
CA LEU A 249 25.01 -22.40 76.46
C LEU A 249 26.09 -21.46 75.94
N ASP A 250 27.22 -21.37 76.63
CA ASP A 250 28.37 -20.56 76.26
C ASP A 250 28.95 -21.02 74.92
N VAL A 251 29.13 -22.33 74.73
CA VAL A 251 29.60 -22.93 73.47
C VAL A 251 28.60 -22.67 72.34
N PHE A 252 27.30 -22.86 72.61
CA PHE A 252 26.25 -22.56 71.63
C PHE A 252 26.21 -21.06 71.26
N GLY A 253 26.31 -20.17 72.25
CA GLY A 253 26.37 -18.74 72.05
C GLY A 253 27.57 -18.31 71.21
N GLN A 254 28.76 -18.85 71.51
CA GLN A 254 29.98 -18.63 70.72
C GLN A 254 29.82 -19.13 69.29
N ARG A 255 29.27 -20.34 69.10
CA ARG A 255 28.99 -20.90 67.77
C ARG A 255 28.03 -20.01 66.97
N CYS A 256 26.95 -19.56 67.59
CA CYS A 256 26.00 -18.64 66.95
C CYS A 256 26.67 -17.35 66.49
N MET A 257 27.48 -16.72 67.36
CA MET A 257 28.23 -15.51 67.02
C MET A 257 29.22 -15.75 65.89
N LYS A 258 29.92 -16.89 65.91
CA LYS A 258 30.88 -17.30 64.88
C LYS A 258 30.20 -17.52 63.52
N LEU A 259 29.06 -18.21 63.48
CA LEU A 259 28.30 -18.42 62.24
C LEU A 259 27.91 -17.07 61.60
N LEU A 260 27.40 -16.13 62.41
CA LEU A 260 27.04 -14.79 61.94
C LEU A 260 28.25 -14.00 61.45
N GLU A 261 29.39 -14.13 62.12
CA GLU A 261 30.65 -13.51 61.70
C GLU A 261 31.13 -14.04 60.35
N GLU A 262 31.14 -15.38 60.17
CA GLU A 262 31.48 -16.03 58.91
C GLU A 262 30.54 -15.59 57.76
N GLN A 263 29.23 -15.47 58.03
CA GLN A 263 28.27 -14.97 57.04
C GLN A 263 28.54 -13.51 56.64
N LEU A 264 28.91 -12.66 57.59
CA LEU A 264 29.23 -11.26 57.31
C LEU A 264 30.56 -11.09 56.59
N GLU A 265 31.56 -11.91 56.90
CA GLU A 265 32.83 -11.96 56.18
C GLU A 265 32.61 -12.40 54.74
N GLU A 266 31.85 -13.46 54.50
CA GLU A 266 31.49 -13.88 53.15
C GLU A 266 30.77 -12.76 52.38
N LEU A 267 29.78 -12.11 52.99
CA LEU A 267 29.10 -10.96 52.36
C LEU A 267 30.06 -9.79 52.09
N CYS A 268 31.00 -9.50 53.00
CA CYS A 268 32.03 -8.49 52.76
C CYS A 268 32.86 -8.85 51.52
N THR A 269 33.28 -10.11 51.36
CA THR A 269 34.06 -10.55 50.20
C THR A 269 33.28 -10.45 48.88
N LEU A 270 31.97 -10.68 48.89
CA LEU A 270 31.10 -10.51 47.71
C LEU A 270 30.94 -9.05 47.30
N LEU A 271 31.00 -8.14 48.27
CA LEU A 271 30.90 -6.69 48.05
C LEU A 271 32.23 -6.03 47.69
N GLU A 272 33.35 -6.77 47.70
CA GLU A 272 34.62 -6.25 47.22
C GLU A 272 34.59 -6.11 45.69
N PRO A 273 34.99 -4.94 45.15
CA PRO A 273 35.03 -4.72 43.72
C PRO A 273 36.08 -5.66 43.11
N ARG A 274 35.65 -6.54 42.22
CA ARG A 274 36.55 -7.30 41.35
C ARG A 274 36.56 -6.64 39.98
N ASP A 275 37.75 -6.45 39.40
CA ASP A 275 37.98 -5.94 38.03
C ASP A 275 37.56 -6.95 36.95
N VAL A 276 36.38 -7.55 37.10
CA VAL A 276 35.89 -8.53 36.13
C VAL A 276 34.94 -7.81 35.19
N ASN A 277 35.38 -7.62 33.94
CA ASN A 277 34.56 -7.34 32.75
C ASN A 277 33.55 -8.48 32.45
N THR A 278 33.14 -9.25 33.45
CA THR A 278 31.99 -10.12 33.36
C THR A 278 30.83 -9.30 33.88
N GLU A 279 30.13 -8.61 32.97
CA GLU A 279 28.69 -8.51 33.13
C GLU A 279 28.23 -9.96 33.32
N TYR A 280 28.00 -10.34 34.58
CA TYR A 280 27.27 -11.55 34.87
C TYR A 280 25.88 -11.25 34.35
N VAL A 281 25.68 -11.52 33.06
CA VAL A 281 24.37 -11.61 32.45
C VAL A 281 23.75 -12.76 33.21
N ARG A 282 23.07 -12.44 34.34
CA ARG A 282 22.08 -13.36 34.89
C ARG A 282 21.25 -13.71 33.68
N HIS A 283 21.37 -14.94 33.19
CA HIS A 283 20.45 -15.47 32.19
C HIS A 283 19.09 -15.04 32.68
N ALA A 284 18.36 -14.26 31.87
CA ALA A 284 17.09 -13.67 32.26
C ALA A 284 16.30 -14.77 32.98
N THR A 285 16.22 -14.65 34.31
CA THR A 285 15.76 -15.71 35.20
C THR A 285 14.43 -16.16 34.62
N CYS A 286 14.37 -17.45 34.32
CA CYS A 286 13.39 -18.09 33.45
C CYS A 286 11.96 -17.74 33.88
N ASN A 287 11.47 -16.58 33.45
CA ASN A 287 10.20 -16.03 33.88
C ASN A 287 9.10 -16.64 33.01
N THR A 288 9.04 -17.97 32.98
CA THR A 288 8.16 -18.72 32.08
C THR A 288 6.73 -18.30 32.27
N LEU A 289 6.30 -18.01 33.50
CA LEU A 289 4.93 -17.62 33.80
C LEU A 289 4.60 -16.20 33.35
N GLN A 290 5.41 -15.17 33.64
CA GLN A 290 5.11 -13.83 33.13
C GLN A 290 5.38 -13.70 31.63
N HIS A 291 6.38 -14.42 31.08
CA HIS A 291 6.56 -14.52 29.64
C HIS A 291 5.39 -15.21 28.95
N ARG A 292 4.88 -16.33 29.50
CA ARG A 292 3.66 -16.99 29.00
C ARG A 292 2.45 -16.07 29.14
N ALA A 293 2.28 -15.38 30.27
CA ALA A 293 1.17 -14.45 30.46
C ALA A 293 1.24 -13.26 29.49
N ALA A 294 2.43 -12.70 29.26
CA ALA A 294 2.65 -11.65 28.28
C ALA A 294 2.43 -12.15 26.84
N GLN A 295 2.86 -13.37 26.55
CA GLN A 295 2.62 -14.01 25.26
C GLN A 295 1.12 -14.27 25.03
N ILE A 296 0.39 -14.75 26.03
CA ILE A 296 -1.08 -14.91 25.96
C ILE A 296 -1.76 -13.55 25.76
N LYS A 297 -1.33 -12.50 26.47
CA LYS A 297 -1.85 -11.13 26.26
C LYS A 297 -1.63 -10.66 24.83
N ARG A 298 -0.42 -10.85 24.27
CA ARG A 298 -0.13 -10.53 22.86
C ARG A 298 -1.01 -11.33 21.92
N HIS A 299 -1.15 -12.65 22.12
CA HIS A 299 -2.03 -13.48 21.31
C HIS A 299 -3.49 -13.02 21.38
N TYR A 300 -3.97 -12.58 22.55
CA TYR A 300 -5.32 -12.05 22.70
C TYR A 300 -5.51 -10.72 21.94
N GLU A 301 -4.51 -9.84 21.99
CA GLU A 301 -4.49 -8.59 21.21
C GLU A 301 -4.47 -8.86 19.70
N ASP A 302 -3.66 -9.83 19.24
CA ASP A 302 -3.58 -10.27 17.85
C ASP A 302 -4.93 -10.83 17.38
N VAL A 303 -5.56 -11.71 18.15
CA VAL A 303 -6.89 -12.27 17.83
C VAL A 303 -7.92 -11.16 17.68
N LYS A 304 -7.95 -10.20 18.62
CA LYS A 304 -8.86 -9.07 18.55
C LYS A 304 -8.64 -8.22 17.29
N SER A 305 -7.40 -8.03 16.87
CA SER A 305 -7.09 -7.32 15.62
C SER A 305 -7.57 -8.08 14.38
N LEU A 306 -7.41 -9.40 14.36
CA LEU A 306 -7.88 -10.27 13.28
C LEU A 306 -9.41 -10.33 13.21
N GLU A 307 -10.09 -10.34 14.35
CA GLU A 307 -11.56 -10.26 14.42
C GLU A 307 -12.09 -8.95 13.80
N LEU A 308 -11.44 -7.82 14.10
CA LEU A 308 -11.77 -6.53 13.48
C LEU A 308 -11.54 -6.54 11.96
N ALA A 309 -10.39 -7.04 11.50
CA ALA A 309 -10.07 -7.15 10.08
C ALA A 309 -11.03 -8.09 9.34
N ALA A 310 -11.41 -9.22 9.95
CA ALA A 310 -12.40 -10.14 9.39
C ALA A 310 -13.78 -9.47 9.27
N ALA A 311 -14.21 -8.73 10.29
CA ALA A 311 -15.47 -7.98 10.26
C ALA A 311 -15.50 -6.90 9.15
N GLU A 312 -14.37 -6.26 8.88
CA GLU A 312 -14.23 -5.31 7.76
C GLU A 312 -14.31 -6.01 6.40
N ARG A 313 -13.61 -7.15 6.23
CA ARG A 313 -13.70 -7.96 5.02
C ARG A 313 -15.11 -8.48 4.76
N ASP A 314 -15.85 -8.85 5.80
CA ASP A 314 -17.26 -9.24 5.66
C ASP A 314 -18.16 -8.10 5.18
N LYS A 315 -17.91 -6.86 5.63
CA LYS A 315 -18.61 -5.67 5.12
C LYS A 315 -18.28 -5.43 3.65
N GLU A 316 -17.00 -5.54 3.28
CA GLU A 316 -16.55 -5.39 1.89
C GLU A 316 -17.17 -6.46 0.98
N ILE A 317 -17.17 -7.73 1.40
CA ILE A 317 -17.81 -8.83 0.66
C ILE A 317 -19.31 -8.55 0.46
N LYS A 318 -20.02 -8.07 1.50
CA LYS A 318 -21.44 -7.71 1.38
C LYS A 318 -21.65 -6.57 0.37
N ALA A 319 -20.80 -5.54 0.40
CA ALA A 319 -20.86 -4.44 -0.56
C ALA A 319 -20.57 -4.90 -1.99
N LEU A 320 -19.53 -5.70 -2.21
CA LEU A 320 -19.19 -6.26 -3.51
C LEU A 320 -20.29 -7.17 -4.06
N LYS A 321 -20.89 -8.01 -3.20
CA LYS A 321 -22.06 -8.83 -3.59
C LYS A 321 -23.25 -7.96 -4.03
N TYR A 322 -23.49 -6.84 -3.35
CA TYR A 322 -24.55 -5.91 -3.73
C TYR A 322 -24.25 -5.26 -5.10
N THR A 323 -23.03 -4.76 -5.30
CA THR A 323 -22.58 -4.19 -6.58
C THR A 323 -22.64 -5.20 -7.72
N ALA A 324 -22.25 -6.45 -7.48
CA ALA A 324 -22.33 -7.53 -8.46
C ALA A 324 -23.78 -7.81 -8.89
N LYS A 325 -24.73 -7.79 -7.96
CA LYS A 325 -26.16 -7.94 -8.28
C LYS A 325 -26.69 -6.80 -9.16
N LEU A 326 -26.32 -5.55 -8.84
CA LEU A 326 -26.68 -4.40 -9.68
C LEU A 326 -26.12 -4.53 -11.09
N LYS A 327 -24.84 -4.89 -11.21
CA LYS A 327 -24.20 -5.12 -12.53
C LYS A 327 -24.82 -6.28 -13.30
N GLN A 328 -25.23 -7.35 -12.61
CA GLN A 328 -25.95 -8.46 -13.22
C GLN A 328 -27.31 -8.02 -13.76
N GLN A 329 -28.03 -7.16 -13.03
CA GLN A 329 -29.28 -6.57 -13.49
C GLN A 329 -29.05 -5.69 -14.72
N ASP A 330 -28.07 -4.78 -14.70
CA ASP A 330 -27.70 -3.93 -15.84
C ASP A 330 -27.39 -4.78 -17.09
N TYR A 331 -26.61 -5.85 -16.93
CA TYR A 331 -26.26 -6.76 -18.02
C TYR A 331 -27.50 -7.47 -18.57
N SER A 332 -28.41 -7.93 -17.71
CA SER A 332 -29.66 -8.56 -18.16
C SER A 332 -30.53 -7.60 -18.97
N GLU A 333 -30.61 -6.33 -18.57
CA GLU A 333 -31.35 -5.30 -19.31
C GLU A 333 -30.70 -5.01 -20.68
N LEU A 334 -29.37 -4.88 -20.72
CA LEU A 334 -28.62 -4.70 -21.96
C LEU A 334 -28.78 -5.89 -22.90
N GLN A 335 -28.78 -7.11 -22.37
CA GLN A 335 -28.99 -8.34 -23.16
C GLN A 335 -30.39 -8.34 -23.80
N VAL A 336 -31.44 -7.99 -23.05
CA VAL A 336 -32.79 -7.84 -23.60
C VAL A 336 -32.85 -6.77 -24.69
N ARG A 337 -32.21 -5.61 -24.46
CA ARG A 337 -32.13 -4.54 -25.48
C ARG A 337 -31.42 -5.01 -26.75
N LYS A 338 -30.31 -5.74 -26.61
CA LYS A 338 -29.57 -6.33 -27.72
C LYS A 338 -30.45 -7.30 -28.52
N GLU A 339 -31.10 -8.25 -27.85
CA GLU A 339 -31.98 -9.22 -28.51
C GLU A 339 -33.15 -8.55 -29.25
N MET A 340 -33.70 -7.47 -28.68
CA MET A 340 -34.74 -6.67 -29.35
C MET A 340 -34.20 -5.96 -30.60
N ALA A 341 -33.01 -5.37 -30.53
CA ALA A 341 -32.36 -4.75 -31.68
C ALA A 341 -32.03 -5.77 -32.78
N GLU A 342 -31.50 -6.95 -32.43
CA GLU A 342 -31.23 -8.05 -33.37
C GLU A 342 -32.51 -8.52 -34.07
N LYS A 343 -33.61 -8.70 -33.31
CA LYS A 343 -34.93 -9.02 -33.89
C LYS A 343 -35.42 -7.94 -34.84
N GLN A 344 -35.21 -6.67 -34.50
CA GLN A 344 -35.62 -5.55 -35.36
C GLN A 344 -34.80 -5.51 -36.67
N VAL A 345 -33.48 -5.72 -36.60
CA VAL A 345 -32.62 -5.85 -37.78
C VAL A 345 -33.05 -7.03 -38.64
N HIS A 346 -33.38 -8.18 -38.03
CA HIS A 346 -33.85 -9.34 -38.77
C HIS A 346 -35.18 -9.06 -39.50
N ARG A 347 -36.13 -8.38 -38.83
CA ARG A 347 -37.37 -7.92 -39.47
C ARG A 347 -37.11 -6.97 -40.63
N PHE A 348 -36.29 -5.93 -40.45
CA PHE A 348 -35.97 -4.99 -41.52
C PHE A 348 -35.28 -5.68 -42.70
N SER A 349 -34.37 -6.62 -42.44
CA SER A 349 -33.73 -7.42 -43.49
C SER A 349 -34.76 -8.26 -44.25
N GLN A 350 -35.68 -8.92 -43.54
CA GLN A 350 -36.76 -9.69 -44.16
C GLN A 350 -37.69 -8.81 -45.00
N ASP A 351 -38.12 -7.65 -44.48
CA ASP A 351 -38.99 -6.70 -45.18
C ASP A 351 -38.29 -6.14 -46.43
N TYR A 352 -36.99 -5.83 -46.32
CA TYR A 352 -36.18 -5.35 -47.45
C TYR A 352 -36.03 -6.42 -48.53
N CYS A 353 -35.76 -7.66 -48.15
CA CYS A 353 -35.72 -8.80 -49.08
C CYS A 353 -37.07 -8.98 -49.78
N GLN A 354 -38.20 -8.94 -49.06
CA GLN A 354 -39.54 -9.02 -49.67
C GLN A 354 -39.78 -7.90 -50.67
N THR A 355 -39.39 -6.67 -50.33
CA THR A 355 -39.53 -5.50 -51.21
C THR A 355 -38.67 -5.64 -52.48
N LEU A 356 -37.43 -6.12 -52.33
CA LEU A 356 -36.55 -6.40 -53.46
C LEU A 356 -37.10 -7.50 -54.37
N THR A 357 -37.65 -8.58 -53.80
CA THR A 357 -38.30 -9.64 -54.59
C THR A 357 -39.49 -9.09 -55.37
N GLN A 358 -40.36 -8.30 -54.74
CA GLN A 358 -41.49 -7.65 -55.42
C GLN A 358 -41.03 -6.71 -56.55
N MET A 359 -39.96 -5.94 -56.32
CA MET A 359 -39.35 -5.11 -57.37
C MET A 359 -38.81 -5.96 -58.53
N ALA A 360 -38.09 -7.05 -58.23
CA ALA A 360 -37.53 -7.94 -59.23
C ALA A 360 -38.63 -8.59 -60.08
N GLU A 361 -39.69 -9.11 -59.46
CA GLU A 361 -40.88 -9.64 -60.16
C GLU A 361 -41.53 -8.56 -61.05
N GLY A 362 -41.64 -7.32 -60.55
CA GLY A 362 -42.15 -6.20 -61.34
C GLY A 362 -41.26 -5.85 -62.55
N MET A 363 -39.94 -5.95 -62.40
CA MET A 363 -38.99 -5.76 -63.50
C MET A 363 -39.10 -6.87 -64.55
N GLU A 364 -39.21 -8.13 -64.13
CA GLU A 364 -39.41 -9.27 -65.04
C GLU A 364 -40.72 -9.14 -65.83
N GLN A 365 -41.82 -8.71 -65.17
CA GLN A 365 -43.09 -8.46 -65.84
C GLN A 365 -42.99 -7.34 -66.88
N LEU A 366 -42.27 -6.25 -66.56
CA LEU A 366 -42.05 -5.15 -67.50
C LEU A 366 -41.21 -5.60 -68.69
N GLU A 367 -40.14 -6.37 -68.45
CA GLU A 367 -39.29 -6.93 -69.50
C GLU A 367 -40.09 -7.83 -70.45
N GLN A 368 -40.91 -8.74 -69.91
CA GLN A 368 -41.81 -9.57 -70.73
C GLN A 368 -42.78 -8.72 -71.57
N CYS A 369 -43.32 -7.64 -71.01
CA CYS A 369 -44.20 -6.73 -71.73
C CYS A 369 -43.47 -6.02 -72.88
N ILE A 370 -42.22 -5.59 -72.67
CA ILE A 370 -41.38 -4.95 -73.70
C ILE A 370 -41.08 -5.95 -74.81
N LEU A 371 -40.64 -7.17 -74.48
CA LEU A 371 -40.34 -8.22 -75.46
C LEU A 371 -41.58 -8.59 -76.29
N SER A 372 -42.74 -8.70 -75.66
CA SER A 372 -44.02 -8.93 -76.36
C SER A 372 -44.34 -7.78 -77.33
N LYS A 373 -44.14 -6.53 -76.91
CA LYS A 373 -44.33 -5.35 -77.76
C LYS A 373 -43.34 -5.33 -78.93
N GLU A 374 -42.07 -5.61 -78.68
CA GLU A 374 -41.04 -5.70 -79.71
C GLU A 374 -41.39 -6.76 -80.75
N ALA A 375 -41.80 -7.96 -80.33
CA ALA A 375 -42.26 -9.02 -81.23
C ALA A 375 -43.47 -8.56 -82.08
N SER A 376 -44.42 -7.84 -81.50
CA SER A 376 -45.57 -7.31 -82.24
C SER A 376 -45.17 -6.25 -83.28
N LEU A 377 -44.21 -5.39 -82.97
CA LEU A 377 -43.67 -4.40 -83.90
C LEU A 377 -42.86 -5.06 -85.02
N GLN A 378 -42.05 -6.07 -84.69
CA GLN A 378 -41.31 -6.83 -85.68
C GLN A 378 -42.25 -7.54 -86.65
N HIS A 379 -43.35 -8.12 -86.17
CA HIS A 379 -44.37 -8.70 -87.03
C HIS A 379 -45.02 -7.67 -87.98
N ALA A 380 -45.33 -6.47 -87.47
CA ALA A 380 -45.86 -5.37 -88.28
C ALA A 380 -44.85 -4.91 -89.35
N LEU A 381 -43.57 -4.79 -88.99
CA LEU A 381 -42.49 -4.45 -89.93
C LEU A 381 -42.35 -5.51 -91.03
N ASN A 382 -42.29 -6.80 -90.68
CA ASN A 382 -42.22 -7.88 -91.67
C ASN A 382 -43.40 -7.81 -92.66
N THR A 383 -44.61 -7.57 -92.16
CA THR A 383 -45.81 -7.41 -93.00
C THR A 383 -45.69 -6.21 -93.96
N LEU A 384 -45.08 -5.11 -93.54
CA LEU A 384 -44.83 -3.95 -94.40
C LEU A 384 -43.75 -4.24 -95.44
N THR A 385 -42.68 -4.94 -95.06
CA THR A 385 -41.62 -5.38 -95.97
C THR A 385 -42.16 -6.31 -97.06
N ASP A 386 -43.01 -7.27 -96.70
CA ASP A 386 -43.68 -8.14 -97.67
C ASP A 386 -44.51 -7.31 -98.67
N LYS A 387 -45.31 -6.35 -98.18
CA LYS A 387 -46.07 -5.43 -99.04
C LYS A 387 -45.17 -4.60 -99.96
N LEU A 388 -44.03 -4.12 -99.46
CA LEU A 388 -43.02 -3.42 -100.27
C LEU A 388 -42.48 -4.30 -101.41
N SER A 389 -42.14 -5.56 -101.11
CA SER A 389 -41.64 -6.49 -102.12
C SER A 389 -42.67 -6.79 -103.22
N VAL A 390 -43.95 -6.90 -102.87
CA VAL A 390 -45.05 -7.05 -103.83
C VAL A 390 -45.16 -5.83 -104.75
N LEU A 391 -45.01 -4.61 -104.20
CA LEU A 391 -45.01 -3.37 -104.99
C LEU A 391 -43.80 -3.28 -105.92
N GLU A 392 -42.62 -3.70 -105.47
CA GLU A 392 -41.39 -3.72 -106.29
C GLU A 392 -41.49 -4.74 -107.44
N GLN A 393 -42.08 -5.92 -107.20
CA GLN A 393 -42.36 -6.91 -108.25
C GLN A 393 -43.34 -6.37 -109.30
N ALA A 394 -44.39 -5.65 -108.88
CA ALA A 394 -45.31 -5.01 -109.80
C ALA A 394 -44.62 -3.92 -110.65
N GLN A 395 -43.68 -3.16 -110.07
CA GLN A 395 -42.90 -2.15 -110.80
C GLN A 395 -41.98 -2.78 -111.86
N GLN A 396 -41.32 -3.90 -111.56
CA GLN A 396 -40.46 -4.60 -112.53
C GLN A 396 -41.25 -5.19 -113.70
N HIS A 397 -42.47 -5.70 -113.45
CA HIS A 397 -43.36 -6.19 -114.50
C HIS A 397 -43.77 -5.06 -115.48
N TRP A 398 -44.07 -3.86 -114.98
CA TRP A 398 -44.38 -2.70 -115.81
C TRP A 398 -43.20 -2.24 -116.69
N GLN A 399 -41.97 -2.34 -116.18
CA GLN A 399 -40.77 -1.97 -116.95
C GLN A 399 -40.45 -2.93 -118.10
N GLN A 400 -40.72 -4.24 -117.96
CA GLN A 400 -40.51 -5.23 -119.02
C GLN A 400 -41.52 -5.10 -120.17
N GLN A 401 -42.73 -4.61 -119.89
CA GLN A 401 -43.77 -4.40 -120.91
C GLN A 401 -43.54 -3.13 -121.77
N GLN A 402 -42.80 -2.15 -121.25
CA GLN A 402 -42.51 -0.87 -121.92
C GLN A 402 -41.28 -0.93 -122.89
N GLN A 403 -40.47 -1.99 -122.83
CA GLN A 403 -39.32 -2.20 -123.71
C GLN A 403 -39.67 -2.92 -125.05
N ALA A 404 -40.82 -3.59 -125.14
CA ALA A 404 -41.27 -4.29 -126.36
C ALA A 404 -42.02 -3.38 -127.37
N GLU A 405 -42.56 -2.23 -126.96
CA GLU A 405 -43.32 -1.30 -127.83
C GLU A 405 -42.45 -0.18 -128.46
N ASN A 406 -41.21 0.02 -128.00
CA ASN A 406 -40.37 1.17 -128.39
C ASN A 406 -39.44 0.95 -129.61
N ALA A 407 -39.52 -0.20 -130.30
CA ALA A 407 -38.75 -0.49 -131.53
C ALA A 407 -39.49 -0.13 -132.85
N CYS A 408 -40.75 0.35 -132.79
CA CYS A 408 -41.57 0.69 -133.97
C CYS A 408 -42.16 2.12 -133.93
N ALA A 409 -41.46 3.10 -133.32
CA ALA A 409 -41.96 4.49 -133.23
C ALA A 409 -40.87 5.59 -133.10
N THR A 410 -39.69 5.39 -133.68
CA THR A 410 -38.54 6.34 -133.60
C THR A 410 -38.07 6.90 -134.96
N SER A 411 -38.98 6.96 -135.93
CA SER A 411 -38.86 7.82 -137.13
C SER A 411 -39.69 9.12 -137.01
N SER A 412 -40.78 9.12 -136.25
CA SER A 412 -41.76 10.22 -136.17
C SER A 412 -41.58 11.21 -135.00
N THR A 413 -40.52 11.08 -134.19
CA THR A 413 -40.27 11.96 -133.02
C THR A 413 -38.92 12.67 -133.05
N ARG A 414 -38.29 12.77 -134.24
CA ARG A 414 -37.12 13.64 -134.50
C ARG A 414 -37.49 15.07 -134.91
N SER A 415 -38.76 15.36 -135.19
CA SER A 415 -39.25 16.71 -135.54
C SER A 415 -39.92 17.43 -134.34
N CYS A 416 -40.74 16.75 -133.54
CA CYS A 416 -41.46 17.39 -132.43
C CYS A 416 -40.60 17.67 -131.18
N ASN A 417 -39.63 16.82 -130.82
CA ASN A 417 -38.84 17.03 -129.59
C ASN A 417 -37.72 18.07 -129.74
N ARG A 418 -37.30 18.39 -130.97
CA ARG A 418 -36.37 19.50 -131.23
C ARG A 418 -37.09 20.85 -131.13
N GLU A 419 -38.33 20.92 -131.63
CA GLU A 419 -39.19 22.09 -131.46
C GLU A 419 -39.69 22.26 -130.01
N LEU A 420 -40.06 21.18 -129.31
CA LEU A 420 -40.45 21.25 -127.90
C LEU A 420 -39.30 21.69 -126.98
N ASN A 421 -38.05 21.32 -127.25
CA ASN A 421 -36.91 21.81 -126.46
C ASN A 421 -36.57 23.28 -126.75
N LEU A 422 -36.76 23.76 -127.99
CA LEU A 422 -36.64 25.19 -128.33
C LEU A 422 -37.82 26.01 -127.75
N MET A 423 -39.05 25.50 -127.78
CA MET A 423 -40.22 26.12 -127.16
C MET A 423 -40.16 26.08 -125.63
N HIS A 424 -39.61 25.04 -125.02
CA HIS A 424 -39.47 24.94 -123.56
C HIS A 424 -38.32 25.81 -123.04
N GLN A 425 -37.26 26.01 -123.83
CA GLN A 425 -36.25 27.05 -123.55
C GLN A 425 -36.80 28.47 -123.76
N ALA A 426 -37.60 28.71 -124.80
CA ALA A 426 -38.27 29.99 -125.03
C ALA A 426 -39.33 30.31 -123.96
N LEU A 427 -40.16 29.35 -123.53
CA LEU A 427 -41.12 29.49 -122.43
C LEU A 427 -40.46 29.62 -121.06
N ARG A 428 -39.32 28.96 -120.82
CA ARG A 428 -38.54 29.17 -119.60
C ARG A 428 -37.85 30.53 -119.60
N GLN A 429 -37.36 31.02 -120.75
CA GLN A 429 -36.87 32.39 -120.87
C GLN A 429 -38.00 33.42 -120.72
N GLU A 430 -39.18 33.18 -121.28
CA GLU A 430 -40.34 34.08 -121.18
C GLU A 430 -40.95 34.08 -119.77
N ARG A 431 -41.06 32.92 -119.09
CA ARG A 431 -41.40 32.85 -117.65
C ARG A 431 -40.33 33.46 -116.76
N LYS A 432 -39.04 33.23 -117.05
CA LYS A 432 -37.93 33.84 -116.29
C LYS A 432 -37.91 35.36 -116.48
N LEU A 433 -38.22 35.86 -117.68
CA LEU A 433 -38.38 37.28 -117.98
C LEU A 433 -39.69 37.86 -117.42
N ARG A 434 -40.80 37.12 -117.35
CA ARG A 434 -42.05 37.55 -116.66
C ARG A 434 -41.90 37.61 -115.15
N VAL A 435 -41.29 36.60 -114.54
CA VAL A 435 -40.97 36.58 -113.10
C VAL A 435 -39.87 37.58 -112.77
N GLN A 436 -38.93 37.84 -113.69
CA GLN A 436 -38.03 38.99 -113.56
C GLN A 436 -38.79 40.31 -113.72
N LEU A 437 -39.65 40.52 -114.72
CA LEU A 437 -40.41 41.79 -114.91
C LEU A 437 -41.43 42.07 -113.80
N GLN A 438 -42.05 41.03 -113.21
CA GLN A 438 -43.02 41.14 -112.12
C GLN A 438 -42.37 41.05 -110.73
N GLY A 439 -41.17 40.48 -110.63
CA GLY A 439 -40.36 40.40 -109.41
C GLY A 439 -39.27 41.46 -109.33
N ILE A 440 -39.02 42.25 -110.38
CA ILE A 440 -37.99 43.30 -110.39
C ILE A 440 -38.30 44.38 -109.35
N GLU A 441 -39.57 44.70 -109.10
CA GLU A 441 -39.93 45.71 -108.09
C GLU A 441 -39.71 45.17 -106.68
N LEU A 442 -40.14 43.93 -106.41
CA LEU A 442 -39.97 43.25 -105.11
C LEU A 442 -38.50 42.89 -104.82
N CYS A 443 -37.76 42.40 -105.82
CA CYS A 443 -36.32 42.14 -105.71
C CYS A 443 -35.50 43.43 -105.68
N LYS A 444 -35.92 44.53 -106.33
CA LYS A 444 -35.29 45.84 -106.11
C LYS A 444 -35.54 46.34 -104.69
N THR A 445 -36.75 46.18 -104.14
CA THR A 445 -37.01 46.57 -102.74
C THR A 445 -36.25 45.71 -101.74
N PHE A 446 -36.06 44.42 -102.00
CA PHE A 446 -35.29 43.54 -101.12
C PHE A 446 -33.77 43.63 -101.31
N ALA A 447 -33.27 43.86 -102.53
CA ALA A 447 -31.85 44.03 -102.81
C ALA A 447 -31.34 45.46 -102.57
N ALA A 448 -32.24 46.45 -102.47
CA ALA A 448 -31.91 47.79 -101.95
C ALA A 448 -31.74 47.81 -100.43
N LEU A 449 -32.16 46.77 -99.72
CA LEU A 449 -31.84 46.60 -98.31
C LEU A 449 -30.40 46.14 -98.21
N GLU A 450 -29.61 46.84 -97.38
CA GLU A 450 -28.24 46.41 -97.13
C GLU A 450 -28.24 44.98 -96.56
N PRO A 451 -27.39 44.09 -97.11
CA PRO A 451 -27.30 42.73 -96.62
C PRO A 451 -26.84 42.75 -95.16
N LEU A 452 -27.70 42.24 -94.27
CA LEU A 452 -27.43 42.12 -92.84
C LEU A 452 -26.27 41.15 -92.62
N HIS A 453 -25.05 41.68 -92.57
CA HIS A 453 -23.86 40.95 -92.19
C HIS A 453 -23.61 41.14 -90.68
N VAL A 454 -23.74 40.07 -89.91
CA VAL A 454 -23.36 40.06 -88.49
C VAL A 454 -21.86 39.74 -88.42
N PRO A 455 -20.99 40.67 -87.97
CA PRO A 455 -19.55 40.43 -87.88
C PRO A 455 -19.28 39.35 -86.83
N GLN A 456 -18.77 38.20 -87.26
CA GLN A 456 -18.18 37.23 -86.35
C GLN A 456 -16.70 37.57 -86.18
N LEU A 457 -16.35 38.16 -85.04
CA LEU A 457 -14.96 38.35 -84.59
C LEU A 457 -14.34 36.99 -84.25
N LYS A 458 -14.00 36.20 -85.27
CA LYS A 458 -13.15 35.03 -85.08
C LYS A 458 -11.72 35.54 -84.98
N ALA A 459 -11.19 35.58 -83.75
CA ALA A 459 -9.79 35.85 -83.50
C ALA A 459 -8.95 34.77 -84.20
N SER A 460 -8.39 35.09 -85.37
CA SER A 460 -7.50 34.16 -86.04
C SER A 460 -6.16 34.22 -85.32
N ILE A 461 -5.76 33.11 -84.71
CA ILE A 461 -4.49 32.95 -84.00
C ILE A 461 -3.31 33.37 -84.91
N GLN A 462 -3.46 33.12 -86.22
CA GLN A 462 -2.50 33.51 -87.25
C GLN A 462 -2.43 35.02 -87.47
N LEU A 463 -3.52 35.80 -87.38
CA LEU A 463 -3.44 37.27 -87.46
C LEU A 463 -2.80 37.85 -86.19
N ASN A 464 -3.09 37.28 -85.01
CA ASN A 464 -2.53 37.74 -83.75
C ASN A 464 -1.01 37.51 -83.68
N SER A 465 -0.50 36.37 -84.17
CA SER A 465 0.95 36.13 -84.27
C SER A 465 1.61 37.09 -85.25
N LEU A 466 0.96 37.34 -86.39
CA LEU A 466 1.45 38.26 -87.41
C LEU A 466 1.47 39.71 -86.93
N GLU A 467 0.46 40.14 -86.16
CA GLU A 467 0.42 41.46 -85.55
C GLU A 467 1.52 41.62 -84.49
N ALA A 468 1.79 40.58 -83.69
CA ALA A 468 2.92 40.58 -82.76
C ALA A 468 4.27 40.67 -83.48
N GLU A 469 4.44 39.96 -84.60
CA GLU A 469 5.62 40.07 -85.47
C GLU A 469 5.73 41.47 -86.10
N LEU A 470 4.62 42.07 -86.53
CA LEU A 470 4.58 43.43 -87.08
C LEU A 470 4.92 44.50 -86.03
N ARG A 471 4.42 44.33 -84.80
CA ARG A 471 4.73 45.23 -83.67
C ARG A 471 6.19 45.11 -83.25
N THR A 472 6.74 43.90 -83.16
CA THR A 472 8.17 43.70 -82.87
C THR A 472 9.05 44.24 -84.00
N PHE A 473 8.68 44.00 -85.26
CA PHE A 473 9.35 44.58 -86.42
C PHE A 473 9.32 46.11 -86.40
N LYS A 474 8.16 46.73 -86.17
CA LYS A 474 8.02 48.19 -86.06
C LYS A 474 8.91 48.75 -84.95
N ASN A 475 8.96 48.10 -83.79
CA ASN A 475 9.83 48.52 -82.69
C ASN A 475 11.31 48.38 -83.07
N GLN A 476 11.70 47.27 -83.70
CA GLN A 476 13.07 47.08 -84.20
C GLN A 476 13.45 48.10 -85.28
N TRP A 477 12.53 48.45 -86.18
CA TRP A 477 12.71 49.49 -87.20
C TRP A 477 12.89 50.87 -86.57
N LEU A 478 12.05 51.24 -85.60
CA LEU A 478 12.20 52.51 -84.88
C LEU A 478 13.53 52.58 -84.12
N LEU A 479 13.92 51.49 -83.44
CA LEU A 479 15.18 51.42 -82.70
C LEU A 479 16.41 51.47 -83.63
N SER A 480 16.35 50.88 -84.83
CA SER A 480 17.46 50.93 -85.79
C SER A 480 17.69 52.31 -86.40
N HIS A 481 16.68 53.18 -86.35
CA HIS A 481 16.83 54.60 -86.72
C HIS A 481 17.43 55.47 -85.61
N LEU A 482 17.56 54.96 -84.37
CA LEU A 482 18.26 55.63 -83.28
C LEU A 482 19.76 55.28 -83.24
N GLU A 483 20.17 54.16 -83.86
CA GLU A 483 21.57 53.77 -83.98
C GLU A 483 22.25 54.52 -85.15
N LEU A 484 23.21 55.38 -84.83
CA LEU A 484 24.01 56.17 -85.78
C LEU A 484 25.35 55.47 -86.09
N GLY A 485 25.85 55.63 -87.32
CA GLY A 485 27.11 55.03 -87.80
C GLY A 485 26.94 53.69 -88.54
N SER A 486 28.04 53.07 -88.98
CA SER A 486 28.01 51.92 -89.91
C SER A 486 27.28 50.67 -89.36
N ARG A 487 27.22 50.49 -88.03
CA ARG A 487 26.42 49.43 -87.38
C ARG A 487 24.92 49.67 -87.57
N GLY A 488 24.48 50.93 -87.53
CA GLY A 488 23.10 51.32 -87.80
C GLY A 488 22.70 51.04 -89.25
N ASP A 489 23.60 51.26 -90.21
CA ASP A 489 23.33 50.97 -91.62
C ASP A 489 23.19 49.46 -91.90
N GLN A 490 24.06 48.63 -91.32
CA GLN A 490 23.93 47.17 -91.42
C GLN A 490 22.63 46.66 -90.79
N ARG A 491 22.26 47.21 -89.63
CA ARG A 491 21.02 46.80 -88.93
C ARG A 491 19.78 47.26 -89.69
N ARG A 492 19.78 48.47 -90.26
CA ARG A 492 18.71 48.95 -91.15
C ARG A 492 18.57 48.06 -92.40
N ALA A 493 19.67 47.66 -93.03
CA ALA A 493 19.64 46.75 -94.18
C ALA A 493 19.09 45.36 -93.80
N GLN A 494 19.48 44.82 -92.64
CA GLN A 494 19.00 43.52 -92.17
C GLN A 494 17.51 43.55 -91.81
N ILE A 495 17.05 44.63 -91.18
CA ILE A 495 15.62 44.82 -90.88
C ILE A 495 14.84 45.06 -92.18
N GLN A 496 15.38 45.76 -93.17
CA GLN A 496 14.72 45.91 -94.48
C GLN A 496 14.50 44.56 -95.18
N LEU A 497 15.44 43.62 -95.05
CA LEU A 497 15.30 42.25 -95.54
C LEU A 497 14.24 41.46 -94.75
N GLN A 498 14.20 41.62 -93.42
CA GLN A 498 13.17 41.01 -92.57
C GLN A 498 11.77 41.56 -92.89
N GLY A 499 11.65 42.86 -93.16
CA GLY A 499 10.39 43.49 -93.57
C GLY A 499 9.86 42.92 -94.87
N SER A 500 10.74 42.64 -95.83
CA SER A 500 10.37 42.00 -97.10
C SER A 500 9.80 40.58 -96.90
N ARG A 501 10.33 39.82 -95.92
CA ARG A 501 9.84 38.48 -95.58
C ARG A 501 8.49 38.56 -94.84
N LEU A 502 8.37 39.48 -93.89
CA LEU A 502 7.13 39.72 -93.15
C LEU A 502 6.00 40.15 -94.09
N LEU A 503 6.28 41.02 -95.06
CA LEU A 503 5.33 41.45 -96.09
C LEU A 503 4.78 40.26 -96.89
N ARG A 504 5.63 39.31 -97.32
CA ARG A 504 5.17 38.09 -97.98
C ARG A 504 4.31 37.24 -97.06
N HIS A 505 4.66 37.12 -95.79
CA HIS A 505 3.87 36.37 -94.82
C HIS A 505 2.49 37.01 -94.58
N ILE A 506 2.41 38.35 -94.47
CA ILE A 506 1.15 39.10 -94.42
C ILE A 506 0.27 38.78 -95.63
N PHE A 507 0.83 38.85 -96.84
CA PHE A 507 0.08 38.59 -98.06
C PHE A 507 -0.40 37.15 -98.17
N GLN A 508 0.44 36.19 -97.80
CA GLN A 508 0.07 34.79 -97.84
C GLN A 508 -1.08 34.49 -96.87
N THR A 509 -1.01 35.02 -95.64
CA THR A 509 -2.07 34.87 -94.63
C THR A 509 -3.36 35.60 -95.01
N TYR A 510 -3.28 36.74 -95.72
CA TYR A 510 -4.46 37.42 -96.24
C TYR A 510 -5.19 36.61 -97.33
N CYS A 511 -4.42 36.02 -98.25
CA CYS A 511 -4.97 35.19 -99.34
C CYS A 511 -5.54 33.85 -98.83
N THR A 512 -4.98 33.25 -97.77
CA THR A 512 -5.55 32.03 -97.17
C THR A 512 -6.89 32.30 -96.48
N LEU A 513 -7.03 33.43 -95.78
CA LEU A 513 -8.28 33.81 -95.12
C LEU A 513 -9.35 34.28 -96.11
N ASN A 514 -8.95 34.85 -97.25
CA ASN A 514 -9.84 35.36 -98.28
C ASN A 514 -9.56 34.70 -99.65
N PRO A 515 -9.94 33.42 -99.82
CA PRO A 515 -9.61 32.66 -101.03
C PRO A 515 -10.22 33.26 -102.31
N HIS A 516 -11.38 33.94 -102.21
CA HIS A 516 -12.03 34.64 -103.33
C HIS A 516 -11.25 35.87 -103.82
N ARG A 517 -10.21 36.31 -103.10
CA ARG A 517 -9.34 37.45 -103.46
C ARG A 517 -7.92 37.01 -103.86
N ALA A 518 -7.65 35.71 -103.89
CA ALA A 518 -6.41 35.13 -104.40
C ALA A 518 -6.55 34.80 -105.91
N ALA A 519 -5.45 34.93 -106.66
CA ALA A 519 -5.37 34.47 -108.04
C ALA A 519 -5.24 32.93 -108.07
N PRO A 520 -5.97 32.23 -108.94
CA PRO A 520 -5.92 30.77 -109.01
C PRO A 520 -4.63 30.30 -109.70
N THR A 521 -3.68 29.77 -108.93
CA THR A 521 -2.40 29.27 -109.46
C THR A 521 -1.87 28.11 -108.61
N ASP A 522 -1.20 27.15 -109.25
CA ASP A 522 -0.76 25.89 -108.59
C ASP A 522 0.59 25.99 -107.87
N PHE A 523 1.40 27.03 -108.13
CA PHE A 523 2.79 27.15 -107.65
C PHE A 523 2.95 28.09 -106.43
N GLY A 524 1.88 28.70 -105.94
CA GLY A 524 1.90 29.60 -104.78
C GLY A 524 0.62 30.46 -104.64
N LEU A 525 0.48 31.18 -103.52
CA LEU A 525 -0.63 32.12 -103.31
C LEU A 525 -0.25 33.51 -103.82
N PHE A 526 -0.95 33.98 -104.86
CA PHE A 526 -0.81 35.32 -105.39
C PHE A 526 -2.10 36.11 -105.21
N ILE A 527 -1.95 37.43 -105.11
CA ILE A 527 -3.07 38.34 -104.94
C ILE A 527 -3.78 38.53 -106.29
N SER A 528 -5.10 38.61 -106.28
CA SER A 528 -5.88 38.93 -107.49
C SER A 528 -5.52 40.31 -108.06
N GLN A 529 -5.71 40.49 -109.38
CA GLN A 529 -5.46 41.77 -110.07
C GLN A 529 -6.30 42.92 -109.48
N ASP A 530 -7.52 42.64 -109.01
CA ASP A 530 -8.40 43.63 -108.43
C ASP A 530 -7.87 44.14 -107.08
N LEU A 531 -7.32 43.25 -106.25
CA LEU A 531 -6.73 43.67 -104.98
C LEU A 531 -5.43 44.46 -105.18
N ARG A 532 -4.64 44.14 -106.21
CA ARG A 532 -3.45 44.89 -106.63
C ARG A 532 -3.74 46.30 -107.12
N ARG A 533 -5.00 46.62 -107.45
CA ARG A 533 -5.44 47.97 -107.83
C ARG A 533 -6.07 48.71 -106.65
N ALA A 534 -6.59 47.98 -105.66
CA ALA A 534 -7.26 48.56 -104.48
C ALA A 534 -6.28 48.92 -103.36
N PHE A 535 -5.07 48.34 -103.35
CA PHE A 535 -3.91 48.67 -102.52
C PHE A 535 -2.71 48.89 -103.43
#